data_AF-A0A6J7RXP5-F1
#
_entry.id   AF-A0A6J7RXP5-F1
#
_cell.length_a   1.000
_cell.length_b   1.000
_cell.length_c   1.000
_cell.angle_alpha   90.00
_cell.angle_beta   90.00
_cell.angle_gamma   90.00
#
_symmetry.space_group_name_H-M   'P 1'
#
loop_
_entity.id
_entity.type
_entity.pdbx_description
1 polymer ?
#
loop_
_entity_poly.entity_id
_entity_poly.type
_entity_poly.pdbx_seq_one_letter_code
_entity_poly.pdbx_strand_id
1 'polypeptide(L)'
;MGLIAWLLWNLRDRVRPGVLFALWLLLAGLERFLVEFLRRNDVAALGLTLPQLQSLAMVFGALICLAVVFRRHGSVMLPAQSGMMRADG
;
A
#
# COMPACT_ATOMS: atom_id res chain seq x y z
N MET A 1 -5.71 6.63 9.55
CA MET A 1 -4.31 7.07 9.30
C MET A 1 -3.26 6.62 10.33
N GLY A 2 -3.49 6.72 11.66
CA GLY A 2 -2.45 6.36 12.67
C GLY A 2 -1.98 4.90 12.63
N LEU A 3 -2.92 3.95 12.46
CA LEU A 3 -2.60 2.52 12.31
C LEU A 3 -1.81 2.21 11.04
N ILE A 4 -2.10 2.93 9.95
CA ILE A 4 -1.38 2.81 8.67
C ILE A 4 0.07 3.25 8.87
N ALA A 5 0.28 4.41 9.50
CA ALA A 5 1.62 4.91 9.79
C ALA A 5 2.41 3.93 10.65
N TRP A 6 1.78 3.39 11.71
CA TRP A 6 2.41 2.37 12.56
C TRP A 6 2.77 1.09 11.78
N LEU A 7 1.86 0.57 10.94
CA LEU A 7 2.12 -0.62 10.14
C LEU A 7 3.27 -0.38 9.14
N LEU A 8 3.24 0.73 8.42
CA LEU A 8 4.31 1.10 7.47
C LEU A 8 5.65 1.29 8.18
N TRP A 9 5.65 1.86 9.39
CA TRP A 9 6.86 2.02 10.19
C TRP A 9 7.51 0.69 10.54
N ASN A 10 6.71 -0.33 10.89
CA ASN A 10 7.21 -1.67 11.17
C ASN A 10 7.79 -2.38 9.93
N LEU A 11 7.28 -2.04 8.74
CA LEU A 11 7.72 -2.63 7.47
C LEU A 11 8.91 -1.87 6.84
N ARG A 12 9.25 -0.68 7.34
CA ARG A 12 10.14 0.27 6.63
C ARG A 12 11.50 -0.31 6.22
N ASP A 13 12.06 -1.17 7.07
CA ASP A 13 13.40 -1.75 6.90
C ASP A 13 13.36 -3.18 6.30
N ARG A 14 12.16 -3.70 6.00
CA ARG A 14 11.96 -5.10 5.58
C ARG A 14 11.58 -5.24 4.11
N VAL A 15 11.15 -4.16 3.48
CA VAL A 15 10.58 -4.19 2.12
C VAL A 15 11.46 -3.45 1.13
N ARG A 16 11.33 -3.82 -0.15
CA ARG A 16 12.07 -3.17 -1.23
C ARG A 16 11.62 -1.71 -1.45
N PRO A 17 12.50 -0.86 -2.03
CA PRO A 17 12.12 0.49 -2.44
C PRO A 17 10.86 0.51 -3.30
N GLY A 18 9.98 1.49 -3.08
CA GLY A 18 8.69 1.62 -3.76
C GLY A 18 7.53 0.84 -3.12
N VAL A 19 7.81 -0.23 -2.36
CA VAL A 19 6.76 -1.02 -1.69
C VAL A 19 6.04 -0.20 -0.64
N LEU A 20 6.76 0.55 0.21
CA LEU A 20 6.14 1.38 1.25
C LEU A 20 5.19 2.42 0.66
N PHE A 21 5.58 3.03 -0.47
CA PHE A 21 4.75 3.99 -1.18
C PHE A 21 3.49 3.32 -1.75
N ALA A 22 3.64 2.14 -2.36
CA ALA A 22 2.51 1.38 -2.87
C ALA A 22 1.55 0.93 -1.75
N LEU A 23 2.08 0.44 -0.63
CA LEU A 23 1.28 0.08 0.54
C LEU A 23 0.55 1.29 1.11
N TRP A 24 1.22 2.45 1.19
CA TRP A 24 0.58 3.68 1.63
C TRP A 24 -0.57 4.10 0.70
N LEU A 25 -0.36 4.09 -0.62
CA LEU A 25 -1.42 4.38 -1.61
C LEU A 25 -2.61 3.44 -1.45
N LEU A 26 -2.35 2.14 -1.26
CA LEU A 26 -3.38 1.13 -1.11
C LEU A 26 -4.21 1.36 0.16
N LEU A 27 -3.53 1.49 1.31
CA LEU A 27 -4.15 1.64 2.62
C LEU A 27 -4.91 2.97 2.73
N ALA A 28 -4.32 4.07 2.26
CA ALA A 28 -4.97 5.38 2.28
C ALA A 28 -6.16 5.47 1.31
N GLY A 29 -6.03 4.88 0.12
CA GLY A 29 -7.13 4.77 -0.84
C GLY A 29 -8.28 3.93 -0.28
N LEU A 30 -7.98 2.80 0.37
CA LEU A 30 -8.99 1.94 0.99
C LEU A 30 -9.68 2.61 2.18
N GLU A 31 -8.93 3.27 3.09
CA GLU A 31 -9.52 4.02 4.20
C GLU A 31 -10.49 5.09 3.69
N ARG A 32 -10.08 5.87 2.67
CA ARG A 32 -10.93 6.92 2.08
C ARG A 32 -12.15 6.34 1.36
N PHE A 33 -12.00 5.21 0.66
CA PHE A 33 -13.12 4.50 0.04
C PHE A 33 -14.14 4.04 1.09
N LEU A 34 -13.67 3.42 2.19
CA LEU A 34 -14.52 2.92 3.27
C LEU A 34 -15.21 4.06 4.03
N VAL A 35 -14.50 5.14 4.33
CA VAL A 35 -15.07 6.33 4.98
C VAL A 35 -16.16 6.94 4.10
N GLU A 36 -15.91 7.10 2.80
CA GLU A 36 -16.90 7.66 1.87
C GLU A 36 -18.08 6.70 1.61
N PHE A 37 -17.84 5.39 1.67
CA PHE A 37 -18.90 4.38 1.64
C PHE A 37 -19.81 4.49 2.87
N LEU A 38 -19.22 4.66 4.06
CA LEU A 38 -19.96 4.79 5.32
C LEU A 38 -20.61 6.17 5.51
N ARG A 39 -20.05 7.22 4.89
CA ARG A 39 -20.58 8.60 4.92
C ARG A 39 -21.88 8.78 4.11
N ARG A 40 -22.32 7.76 3.38
CA ARG A 40 -23.42 7.86 2.41
C ARG A 40 -24.79 7.78 3.10
N ASN A 41 -25.13 8.82 3.87
CA ASN A 41 -26.51 9.12 4.28
C ASN A 41 -27.13 10.33 3.57
N ASP A 42 -26.38 11.12 2.78
CA ASP A 42 -26.98 12.22 2.01
C ASP A 42 -26.37 12.32 0.62
N VAL A 43 -27.16 11.83 -0.34
CA VAL A 43 -27.27 12.24 -1.75
C VAL A 43 -25.97 12.66 -2.46
N ALA A 44 -25.46 11.78 -3.33
CA ALA A 44 -24.56 12.19 -4.39
C ALA A 44 -25.19 11.90 -5.75
N ALA A 45 -25.69 12.96 -6.39
CA ALA A 45 -26.08 12.96 -7.79
C ALA A 45 -24.90 12.49 -8.67
N LEU A 46 -25.21 11.69 -9.72
CA LEU A 46 -24.32 11.11 -10.74
C LEU A 46 -23.64 9.76 -10.44
N GLY A 47 -23.96 9.06 -9.36
CA GLY A 47 -23.64 7.62 -9.24
C GLY A 47 -22.20 7.26 -8.85
N LEU A 48 -21.24 8.19 -8.76
CA LEU A 48 -19.96 8.05 -8.03
C LEU A 48 -19.45 9.44 -7.62
N THR A 49 -18.95 9.61 -6.38
CA THR A 49 -18.40 10.90 -5.92
C THR A 49 -16.93 11.04 -6.34
N LEU A 50 -16.46 12.28 -6.59
CA LEU A 50 -15.04 12.60 -6.85
C LEU A 50 -14.06 11.91 -5.87
N PRO A 51 -14.33 11.87 -4.55
CA PRO A 51 -13.54 11.10 -3.58
C PRO A 51 -13.46 9.60 -3.87
N GLN A 52 -14.51 8.98 -4.41
CA GLN A 52 -14.52 7.56 -4.77
C GLN A 52 -13.62 7.28 -5.97
N LEU A 53 -13.68 8.12 -7.01
CA LEU A 53 -12.77 8.05 -8.17
C LEU A 53 -11.30 8.18 -7.76
N GLN A 54 -10.99 9.15 -6.91
CA GLN A 54 -9.63 9.34 -6.38
C GLN A 54 -9.16 8.13 -5.58
N SER A 55 -10.03 7.57 -4.73
CA SER A 55 -9.71 6.38 -3.93
C SER A 55 -9.41 5.17 -4.82
N LEU A 56 -10.20 4.99 -5.89
CA LEU A 56 -9.98 3.94 -6.89
C LEU A 56 -8.63 4.13 -7.61
N ALA A 57 -8.31 5.35 -8.04
CA ALA A 57 -7.05 5.67 -8.69
C ALA A 57 -5.83 5.36 -7.79
N MET A 58 -5.93 5.66 -6.49
CA MET A 58 -4.89 5.32 -5.52
C MET A 58 -4.71 3.80 -5.38
N VAL A 59 -5.82 3.04 -5.29
CA VAL A 59 -5.79 1.58 -5.19
C VAL A 59 -5.19 0.96 -6.46
N PHE A 60 -5.61 1.38 -7.65
CA PHE A 60 -5.04 0.87 -8.91
C PHE A 60 -3.57 1.24 -9.06
N GLY A 61 -3.18 2.47 -8.71
CA GLY A 61 -1.79 2.90 -8.72
C GLY A 61 -0.90 2.05 -7.80
N ALA A 62 -1.41 1.72 -6.60
CA ALA A 62 -0.73 0.83 -5.68
C ALA A 62 -0.54 -0.58 -6.25
N LEU A 63 -1.59 -1.18 -6.82
CA LEU A 63 -1.54 -2.51 -7.41
C LEU A 63 -0.55 -2.58 -8.58
N ILE A 64 -0.54 -1.56 -9.45
CA ILE A 64 0.42 -1.45 -10.55
C ILE A 64 1.84 -1.37 -9.99
N CYS A 65 2.08 -0.53 -8.99
CA CYS A 65 3.40 -0.38 -8.38
C CYS A 65 3.90 -1.69 -7.76
N LEU A 66 3.04 -2.39 -6.99
CA LEU A 66 3.36 -3.70 -6.42
C LEU A 66 3.63 -4.75 -7.50
N ALA A 67 2.81 -4.79 -8.56
CA ALA A 67 3.02 -5.69 -9.68
C ALA A 67 4.35 -5.42 -10.39
N VAL A 68 4.72 -4.15 -10.59
CA VAL A 68 6.02 -3.77 -11.17
C VAL A 68 7.17 -4.22 -10.28
N VAL A 69 7.09 -4.00 -8.97
CA VAL A 69 8.11 -4.46 -8.01
C VAL A 69 8.23 -5.98 -8.06
N PHE A 70 7.12 -6.70 -8.01
CA PHE A 70 7.11 -8.17 -8.10
C PHE A 70 7.72 -8.68 -9.39
N ARG A 71 7.38 -8.05 -10.53
CA ARG A 71 7.93 -8.44 -11.84
C ARG A 71 9.42 -8.15 -11.98
N ARG A 72 9.92 -7.08 -11.35
CA ARG A 72 11.34 -6.71 -11.42
C ARG A 72 12.22 -7.53 -10.47
N HIS A 73 11.67 -7.96 -9.35
CA HIS A 73 12.46 -8.44 -8.23
C HIS A 73 12.08 -9.84 -7.72
N GLY A 74 10.96 -10.40 -8.16
CA GLY A 74 10.44 -11.69 -7.70
C GLY A 74 9.92 -11.72 -6.25
N SER A 75 10.28 -10.72 -5.44
CA SER A 75 9.85 -10.58 -4.04
C SER A 75 9.61 -9.12 -3.67
N VAL A 76 8.70 -8.90 -2.73
CA VAL A 76 8.46 -7.59 -2.08
C VAL A 76 9.36 -7.39 -0.86
N MET A 77 9.72 -8.49 -0.21
CA MET A 77 10.62 -8.50 0.95
C MET A 77 12.07 -8.43 0.49
N LEU A 78 12.88 -7.70 1.26
CA LEU A 78 14.33 -7.80 1.15
C LEU A 78 14.77 -9.21 1.54
N PRO A 79 15.82 -9.77 0.90
CA PRO A 79 16.37 -11.06 1.31
C PRO A 79 16.74 -10.99 2.80
N ALA A 80 16.25 -11.94 3.60
CA ALA A 80 16.73 -12.10 4.96
C ALA A 80 18.25 -12.31 4.90
N GLN A 81 19.02 -11.56 5.69
CA GLN A 81 20.49 -11.60 5.72
C GLN A 81 21.02 -12.92 6.34
N SER A 82 20.54 -14.06 5.85
CA SER A 82 20.70 -15.40 6.43
C SER A 82 22.04 -16.08 6.11
N GLY A 83 23.12 -15.32 5.88
CA GLY A 83 24.36 -15.91 5.35
C GLY A 83 25.68 -15.36 5.87
N MET A 84 25.71 -14.26 6.63
CA MET A 84 26.98 -13.57 6.92
C MET A 84 27.63 -13.96 8.26
N MET A 85 27.09 -14.94 8.99
CA MET A 85 27.60 -15.38 10.30
C MET A 85 27.75 -16.92 10.38
N ARG A 86 28.30 -17.54 9.33
CA ARG A 86 28.57 -18.99 9.30
C ARG A 86 29.88 -19.41 8.62
N ALA A 87 30.82 -18.49 8.38
CA ALA A 87 32.11 -18.83 7.76
C ALA A 87 33.34 -18.39 8.58
N ASP A 88 33.16 -18.20 9.89
CA ASP A 88 34.22 -17.84 10.82
C ASP A 88 34.25 -18.91 11.92
N GLY A 89 35.00 -20.00 11.70
CA GLY A 89 35.14 -21.11 12.64
C GLY A 89 35.83 -22.31 12.03
#